data_AF-A0A6N9VH48-F1
#
_entry.id   AF-A0A6N9VH48-F1
#
_cell.length_a   1.000
_cell.length_b   1.000
_cell.length_c   1.000
_cell.angle_alpha   90.00
_cell.angle_beta   90.00
_cell.angle_gamma   90.00
#
_symmetry.space_group_name_H-M   'P 1'
#
loop_
_entity.id
_entity.type
_entity.pdbx_description
1 polymer ?
#
loop_
_entity_poly.entity_id
_entity_poly.type
_entity_poly.pdbx_seq_one_letter_code
_entity_poly.pdbx_strand_id
1 'polypeptide(L)' 'TSLPGQKTVALYCHSYGSVVCGVSARDLPSRVTDIAVAGSPGMRAASAAQLNTEARIWAMRDRDDWIGEIPNLELAG' A
#
# COMPACT_ATOMS: atom_id res chain seq x y z
N THR A 1 -1.71 -6.54 -18.76
CA THR A 1 -0.39 -7.17 -18.55
C THR A 1 -0.50 -8.13 -17.38
N SER A 2 -0.33 -9.43 -17.60
CA SER A 2 -0.52 -10.45 -16.55
C SER A 2 0.81 -10.85 -15.92
N LEU A 3 0.84 -10.99 -14.59
CA LEU A 3 1.88 -11.72 -13.87
C LEU A 3 1.87 -13.18 -14.38
N PRO A 4 3.04 -13.80 -14.60
CA PRO A 4 3.14 -15.15 -15.16
C PRO A 4 2.61 -16.21 -14.19
N GLY A 5 1.82 -17.16 -14.72
CA GLY A 5 1.35 -18.34 -14.00
C GLY A 5 0.05 -18.17 -13.21
N GLN A 6 -0.40 -19.26 -12.58
CA GLN A 6 -1.62 -19.33 -11.75
C GLN A 6 -1.33 -19.21 -10.24
N LYS A 7 -0.11 -18.80 -9.87
CA LYS A 7 0.29 -18.70 -8.47
C LYS A 7 -0.30 -17.44 -7.82
N THR A 8 -0.54 -17.53 -6.52
CA THR A 8 -0.82 -16.35 -5.70
C THR A 8 0.37 -15.40 -5.70
N VAL A 9 0.09 -14.11 -5.57
CA VAL A 9 1.08 -13.04 -5.60
C VAL A 9 0.87 -12.13 -4.39
N ALA A 10 1.97 -11.77 -3.73
CA ALA A 10 2.00 -10.73 -2.72
C ALA A 10 2.71 -9.50 -3.27
N LEU A 11 2.15 -8.31 -3.05
CA LEU A 11 2.80 -7.04 -3.36
C LEU A 11 3.46 -6.46 -2.11
N TYR A 12 4.69 -5.99 -2.27
CA TYR A 12 5.40 -5.22 -1.25
C TYR A 12 5.62 -3.82 -1.77
N CYS A 13 5.07 -2.83 -1.06
CA CYS A 13 5.03 -1.45 -1.51
C CYS A 13 5.62 -0.53 -0.42
N HIS A 14 6.65 0.23 -0.78
CA HIS A 14 7.41 1.06 0.16
C HIS A 14 7.32 2.54 -0.21
N SER A 15 7.34 3.43 0.78
CA SER A 15 7.30 4.89 0.54
C SER A 15 6.08 5.25 -0.31
N TYR A 16 6.23 6.17 -1.26
CA TYR A 16 5.18 6.53 -2.22
C TYR A 16 4.65 5.33 -3.03
N GLY A 17 5.40 4.22 -3.13
CA GLY A 17 4.91 2.98 -3.72
C GLY A 17 3.66 2.43 -3.01
N SER A 18 3.49 2.68 -1.71
CA SER A 18 2.27 2.35 -0.97
C SER A 18 1.03 3.09 -1.50
N VAL A 19 1.19 4.36 -1.89
CA VAL A 19 0.13 5.15 -2.55
C VAL A 19 -0.23 4.53 -3.89
N VAL A 20 0.79 4.18 -4.70
CA VAL A 20 0.59 3.53 -6.01
C VAL A 20 -0.17 2.21 -5.86
N CYS A 21 0.23 1.38 -4.91
CA CYS A 21 -0.50 0.13 -4.63
C CYS A 21 -1.93 0.38 -4.15
N GLY A 22 -2.16 1.42 -3.34
CA GLY A 22 -3.48 1.82 -2.88
C GLY A 22 -4.42 2.25 -4.01
N VAL A 23 -3.95 3.12 -4.92
CA VAL A 23 -4.77 3.59 -6.04
C VAL A 23 -5.07 2.47 -7.04
N SER A 24 -4.15 1.52 -7.22
CA SER A 24 -4.33 0.38 -8.12
C SER A 24 -5.09 -0.80 -7.50
N ALA A 25 -5.33 -0.82 -6.18
CA ALA A 25 -5.78 -2.00 -5.44
C ALA A 25 -7.05 -2.66 -6.01
N ARG A 26 -8.00 -1.85 -6.49
CA ARG A 26 -9.27 -2.29 -7.08
C ARG A 26 -9.14 -2.96 -8.45
N ASP A 27 -8.06 -2.65 -9.17
CA ASP A 27 -7.79 -3.12 -10.54
C ASP A 27 -6.78 -4.28 -10.55
N LEU A 28 -6.30 -4.69 -9.37
CA LEU A 28 -5.38 -5.80 -9.25
C LEU A 28 -6.11 -7.12 -9.57
N PRO A 29 -5.46 -8.03 -10.31
CA PRO A 29 -6.03 -9.34 -10.59
C PRO A 29 -6.19 -10.14 -9.28
N SER A 30 -7.25 -10.96 -9.19
CA SER A 30 -7.65 -11.73 -7.99
C SER A 30 -6.58 -12.65 -7.39
N ARG A 31 -5.54 -12.99 -8.17
CA ARG A 31 -4.37 -13.73 -7.67
C ARG A 31 -3.48 -12.91 -6.73
N VAL A 32 -3.62 -11.58 -6.70
CA VAL A 32 -2.94 -10.75 -5.70
C VAL A 32 -3.72 -10.91 -4.40
N THR A 33 -3.18 -11.67 -3.45
CA THR A 33 -3.89 -12.03 -2.22
C THR A 33 -3.44 -11.20 -1.03
N ASP A 34 -2.27 -10.56 -1.12
CA ASP A 34 -1.69 -9.79 -0.03
C ASP A 34 -1.01 -8.52 -0.57
N ILE A 35 -1.22 -7.40 0.11
CA ILE A 35 -0.55 -6.13 -0.13
C ILE A 35 0.07 -5.68 1.18
N ALA A 36 1.40 -5.70 1.23
CA ALA A 36 2.18 -5.28 2.39
C ALA A 36 2.77 -3.89 2.14
N VAL A 37 2.54 -2.96 3.04
CA VAL A 37 3.04 -1.58 2.97
C VAL A 37 3.93 -1.24 4.16
N ALA A 38 5.04 -0.56 3.90
CA ALA A 38 5.98 -0.07 4.91
C ALA A 38 6.48 1.33 4.50
N GLY A 39 6.93 2.16 5.45
CA GLY A 39 7.35 3.52 5.13
C GLY A 39 6.22 4.29 4.44
N SER A 40 4.96 4.07 4.82
CA SER A 40 3.80 4.44 4.01
C SER A 40 3.23 5.80 4.45
N PRO A 41 3.17 6.82 3.57
CA PRO A 41 2.40 8.05 3.86
C PRO A 41 0.88 7.83 3.71
N GLY A 42 0.44 6.59 3.46
CA GLY A 42 -0.95 6.20 3.26
C GLY A 42 -1.20 5.60 1.88
N MET A 43 -2.45 5.16 1.65
CA MET A 43 -2.87 4.45 0.44
C MET A 43 -4.01 5.16 -0.32
N ARG A 44 -4.16 6.48 -0.11
CA ARG A 44 -5.28 7.29 -0.65
C ARG A 44 -6.67 6.74 -0.26
N ALA A 45 -6.76 6.13 0.92
CA ALA A 45 -7.97 5.60 1.51
C ALA A 45 -7.96 5.87 3.02
N ALA A 46 -9.11 6.22 3.59
CA ALA A 46 -9.25 6.44 5.04
C ALA A 46 -9.39 5.13 5.83
N SER A 47 -9.73 4.03 5.16
CA SER A 47 -9.75 2.69 5.73
C SER A 47 -9.45 1.64 4.66
N ALA A 48 -9.03 0.44 5.10
CA ALA A 48 -8.76 -0.67 4.18
C ALA A 48 -9.99 -1.05 3.32
N ALA A 49 -11.20 -0.92 3.87
CA ALA A 49 -12.45 -1.21 3.14
C ALA A 49 -12.63 -0.33 1.90
N GLN A 50 -12.08 0.90 1.89
CA GLN A 50 -12.19 1.82 0.75
C GLN A 50 -11.23 1.49 -0.40
N LEU A 51 -10.30 0.55 -0.21
CA LEU A 51 -9.40 0.10 -1.27
C LEU A 51 -10.11 -0.79 -2.31
N ASN A 52 -11.31 -1.31 -1.98
CA ASN A 52 -12.14 -2.15 -2.85
C ASN A 52 -11.36 -3.33 -3.46
N THR A 53 -10.61 -4.04 -2.62
CA THR A 53 -9.84 -5.22 -2.99
C THR A 53 -10.15 -6.38 -2.05
N GLU A 54 -10.06 -7.61 -2.56
CA GLU A 54 -10.12 -8.83 -1.76
C GLU A 54 -8.78 -9.18 -1.12
N ALA A 55 -7.69 -8.51 -1.54
CA ALA A 55 -6.37 -8.73 -0.99
C ALA A 55 -6.30 -8.30 0.49
N ARG A 56 -5.60 -9.09 1.30
CA ARG A 56 -5.31 -8.73 2.69
C ARG A 56 -4.31 -7.58 2.73
N ILE A 57 -4.61 -6.56 3.52
CA ILE A 57 -3.75 -5.39 3.69
C ILE A 57 -2.93 -5.53 4.96
N TRP A 58 -1.60 -5.47 4.82
CA TRP A 58 -0.65 -5.46 5.93
C TRP A 58 0.02 -4.09 6.01
N ALA A 59 -0.27 -3.32 7.06
CA ALA A 59 0.37 -2.05 7.32
C ALA A 59 1.47 -2.24 8.38
N MET A 60 2.72 -2.09 7.96
CA MET A 60 3.88 -2.15 8.83
C MET A 60 4.29 -0.74 9.24
N ARG A 61 4.58 -0.57 10.52
CA ARG A 61 5.16 0.66 11.08
C ARG A 61 6.40 0.28 11.86
N ASP A 62 7.53 0.87 11.47
CA ASP A 62 8.72 0.81 12.29
C ASP A 62 8.68 1.92 13.35
N ARG A 63 9.33 1.70 14.51
CA ARG A 63 9.28 2.64 15.63
C ARG A 63 9.89 3.99 15.28
N ASP A 64 10.93 3.99 14.45
CA ASP A 64 11.68 5.19 14.07
C ASP A 64 11.24 5.72 12.69
N ASP A 65 10.16 5.17 12.12
CA ASP A 65 9.62 5.60 10.83
C ASP A 65 8.79 6.88 10.97
N TRP A 66 9.46 7.99 10.68
CA TRP A 66 8.91 9.35 10.62
C TRP A 66 7.84 9.56 9.54
N ILE A 67 7.68 8.66 8.56
CA ILE A 67 6.71 8.89 7.46
C ILE A 67 5.26 8.92 7.95
N GLY A 68 4.95 8.27 9.08
CA GLY A 68 3.65 8.40 9.74
C GLY A 68 3.32 9.84 10.19
N GLU A 69 4.29 10.76 10.17
CA GLU A 69 4.16 12.17 10.56
C GLU A 69 4.06 13.14 9.36
N ILE A 70 4.16 12.62 8.12
CA ILE A 70 3.95 13.37 6.87
C ILE A 70 2.43 13.52 6.65
N PRO A 71 1.81 14.50 7.31
CA PRO A 71 1.52 15.76 6.64
C PRO A 71 1.96 17.00 7.45
N ASN A 72 2.58 16.81 8.63
CA ASN A 72 2.93 17.89 9.57
C ASN A 72 4.37 18.39 9.42
N LEU A 73 5.13 17.85 8.47
CA LEU A 73 6.41 18.41 8.08
C LEU A 73 6.19 19.54 7.09
N GLU A 74 6.18 20.77 7.59
CA GLU A 74 6.57 21.93 6.80
C GLU A 74 8.01 21.69 6.33
N LEU A 75 8.20 21.47 5.03
CA LEU A 75 9.52 21.54 4.41
C LEU A 75 9.91 23.02 4.31
N ALA A 76 10.32 23.57 5.45
CA ALA A 76 10.89 24.91 5.68
C ALA A 76 10.00 26.12 5.28
N GLY A 77 9.86 27.05 6.23
CA GLY A 77 9.39 28.41 5.95
C GLY A 77 10.37 29.22 5.10
#